data_AF-A0AB33J5I6-F1
#
_entry.id   AF-A0AB33J5I6-F1
#
_cell.length_a   1.000
_cell.length_b   1.000
_cell.length_c   1.000
_cell.angle_alpha   90.00
_cell.angle_beta   90.00
_cell.angle_gamma   90.00
#
_symmetry.space_group_name_H-M   'P 1'
#
loop_
_entity.id
_entity.type
_entity.pdbx_description
1 polymer ?
#
loop_
_entity_poly.entity_id
_entity_poly.type
_entity_poly.pdbx_seq_one_letter_code
_entity_poly.pdbx_strand_id
1 'polypeptide(L)' 'MTENYEDIINLPHHVSKRHAQMSMYNRAAQFAPFAALKGFEDAIKKICKEDKKK' A
#
# COMPACT_ATOMS: atom_id res chain seq x y z
N MET A 1 -7.39 29.73 17.52
CA MET A 1 -7.90 28.46 16.92
C MET A 1 -6.73 27.50 16.78
N THR A 2 -6.05 27.14 17.88
CA THR A 2 -4.77 26.42 17.80
C THR A 2 -4.43 25.70 19.11
N GLU A 3 -5.37 24.94 19.68
CA GLU A 3 -5.08 24.07 20.84
C GLU A 3 -5.91 22.77 20.86
N ASN A 4 -6.59 22.46 19.76
CA ASN A 4 -7.34 21.21 19.70
C ASN A 4 -6.32 20.12 19.32
N TYR A 5 -6.19 19.10 20.16
CA TYR A 5 -5.43 17.87 19.96
C TYR A 5 -3.96 17.82 20.45
N GLU A 6 -3.41 18.86 21.08
CA GLU A 6 -2.04 18.82 21.67
C GLU A 6 -1.87 17.68 22.70
N ASP A 7 -2.96 17.36 23.40
CA ASP A 7 -3.05 16.29 24.38
C ASP A 7 -3.09 14.88 23.78
N ILE A 8 -3.45 14.74 22.49
CA ILE A 8 -3.60 13.43 21.84
C ILE A 8 -2.67 13.18 20.65
N ILE A 9 -2.11 14.22 20.02
CA ILE A 9 -1.33 14.09 18.77
C ILE A 9 -0.03 13.29 18.96
N ASN A 10 0.55 13.36 20.17
CA ASN A 10 1.81 12.69 20.52
C ASN A 10 1.59 11.36 21.27
N LEU A 11 0.34 10.90 21.42
CA LEU A 11 0.08 9.63 22.08
C LEU A 11 0.60 8.46 21.23
N PRO A 12 1.17 7.41 21.86
CA PRO A 12 1.63 6.24 21.13
C PRO A 12 0.45 5.59 20.40
N HIS A 13 0.68 5.19 19.16
CA HIS A 13 -0.32 4.45 18.40
C HIS A 13 -0.63 3.10 19.08
N HIS A 14 -1.91 2.82 19.26
CA HIS A 14 -2.35 1.55 19.81
C HIS A 14 -1.97 0.39 18.86
N VAL A 15 -1.28 -0.60 19.41
CA VAL A 15 -1.00 -1.87 18.73
C VAL A 15 -1.75 -2.98 19.46
N SER A 16 -2.57 -3.72 18.72
CA SER A 16 -3.33 -4.83 19.29
C SER A 16 -2.40 -5.92 19.80
N LYS A 17 -2.61 -6.37 21.04
CA LYS A 17 -1.89 -7.50 21.64
C LYS A 17 -2.39 -8.86 21.15
N ARG A 18 -3.64 -8.92 20.68
CA ARG A 18 -4.32 -10.16 20.29
C ARG A 18 -4.25 -10.42 18.79
N HIS A 19 -4.33 -9.37 17.98
CA HIS A 19 -4.37 -9.48 16.53
C HIS A 19 -3.08 -8.89 15.95
N ALA A 20 -2.26 -9.76 15.35
CA ALA A 20 -1.05 -9.33 14.65
C ALA A 20 -1.42 -8.37 13.51
N GLN A 21 -0.60 -7.33 13.34
CA GLN A 21 -0.78 -6.42 12.21
C GLN A 21 -0.41 -7.11 10.90
N MET A 22 -1.14 -6.79 9.84
CA MET A 22 -0.79 -7.25 8.50
C MET A 22 0.51 -6.59 8.02
N SER A 23 1.31 -7.33 7.26
CA SER A 23 2.46 -6.76 6.56
C SER A 23 2.00 -5.70 5.55
N MET A 24 2.87 -4.74 5.23
CA MET A 24 2.60 -3.73 4.21
C MET A 24 2.27 -4.35 2.85
N TYR A 25 2.94 -5.44 2.49
CA TYR A 25 2.68 -6.19 1.26
C TYR A 25 1.24 -6.74 1.21
N ASN A 26 0.81 -7.40 2.29
CA ASN A 26 -0.55 -7.95 2.37
C ASN A 26 -1.61 -6.83 2.38
N ARG A 27 -1.29 -5.67 2.97
CA ARG A 27 -2.15 -4.49 2.92
C ARG A 27 -2.28 -3.93 1.50
N ALA A 28 -1.20 -3.88 0.73
CA ALA A 28 -1.22 -3.44 -0.66
C ALA A 28 -2.04 -4.39 -1.55
N ALA A 29 -1.93 -5.69 -1.32
CA ALA A 29 -2.65 -6.70 -2.09
C ALA A 29 -4.19 -6.57 -2.00
N GLN A 30 -4.74 -6.08 -0.88
CA GLN A 30 -6.17 -5.82 -0.73
C GLN A 30 -6.67 -4.73 -1.70
N PHE A 31 -5.83 -3.76 -2.00
CA PHE A 31 -6.11 -2.64 -2.89
C PHE A 31 -5.37 -2.82 -4.22
N ALA A 32 -5.40 -4.02 -4.79
CA ALA A 32 -4.80 -4.32 -6.08
C ALA A 32 -5.88 -4.34 -7.19
N PRO A 33 -6.34 -3.17 -7.69
CA PRO A 33 -7.46 -3.07 -8.64
C PRO A 33 -7.23 -3.84 -9.95
N PHE A 34 -5.98 -4.07 -10.32
CA PHE A 34 -5.62 -4.80 -11.54
C PHE A 34 -5.25 -6.26 -11.30
N ALA A 35 -5.23 -6.75 -10.05
CA ALA A 35 -4.93 -8.15 -9.76
C ALA A 35 -5.97 -9.12 -10.35
N ALA A 36 -7.21 -8.66 -10.55
CA ALA A 36 -8.26 -9.42 -11.22
C ALA A 36 -8.07 -9.52 -12.75
N LEU A 37 -7.33 -8.58 -13.37
CA LEU A 37 -7.09 -8.56 -14.80
C LEU A 37 -5.98 -9.55 -15.17
N LYS A 38 -6.33 -10.82 -15.37
CA LYS A 38 -5.42 -11.76 -16.04
C LYS A 38 -5.16 -11.27 -17.47
N GLY A 39 -3.89 -11.14 -17.86
CA GLY A 39 -3.47 -10.78 -19.22
C GLY A 39 -2.78 -9.41 -19.39
N PHE A 40 -2.72 -8.56 -18.35
CA PHE A 40 -2.00 -7.27 -18.43
C PHE A 40 -0.47 -7.42 -18.34
N GLU A 41 0.03 -8.59 -17.93
CA GLU A 41 1.46 -8.88 -17.79
C GLU A 41 2.21 -8.72 -19.10
N ASP A 42 1.61 -9.10 -20.23
CA ASP A 42 2.27 -9.02 -21.53
C ASP A 42 2.37 -7.59 -22.04
N ALA A 43 1.40 -6.73 -21.72
CA ALA A 43 1.47 -5.30 -22.01
C ALA A 43 2.58 -4.62 -21.19
N ILE A 44 2.69 -4.94 -19.89
CA ILE A 44 3.75 -4.44 -19.02
C ILE A 44 5.13 -4.90 -19.51
N LYS A 45 5.28 -6.19 -19.87
CA LYS A 45 6.54 -6.73 -20.40
C LYS A 45 6.96 -6.06 -21.71
N LYS A 46 6.01 -5.72 -22.59
CA LYS A 46 6.30 -4.99 -23.84
C LYS A 46 6.77 -3.57 -23.56
N ILE A 47 6.06 -2.81 -22.72
CA ILE A 47 6.44 -1.45 -22.34
C ILE A 47 7.82 -1.42 -21.66
N CYS A 48 8.06 -2.30 -20.69
CA CYS A 48 9.39 -2.41 -20.05
C CYS A 48 10.51 -2.77 -21.02
N LYS A 49 10.22 -3.49 -22.12
CA LYS A 49 11.23 -3.78 -23.16
C LYS A 49 11.48 -2.57 -24.05
N GLU A 50 10.44 -1.81 -24.39
CA GLU A 50 10.56 -0.59 -25.19
C GLU A 50 11.31 0.51 -24.43
N ASP A 51 11.02 0.70 -23.14
CA ASP A 51 11.74 1.66 -22.27
C ASP A 51 13.23 1.33 -22.13
N LYS A 52 13.60 0.04 -22.08
CA LYS A 52 15.00 -0.41 -22.01
C LYS A 52 15.75 -0.29 -23.34
N LYS A 53 15.02 -0.10 -24.44
CA LYS A 53 15.59 -0.01 -25.80
C LYS A 53 15.88 1.44 -26.19
N LYS A 54 15.42 2.39 -25.38
CA LYS A 54 15.66 3.82 -25.48
C LYS A 54 16.89 4.20 -24.67
#